data_AF-M9SCM8-F1
#
_entry.id   AF-M9SCM8-F1
#
_cell.length_a   1.000
_cell.length_b   1.000
_cell.length_c   1.000
_cell.angle_alpha   90.00
_cell.angle_beta   90.00
_cell.angle_gamma   90.00
#
_symmetry.space_group_name_H-M   'P 1'
#
loop_
_entity.id
_entity.type
_entity.pdbx_description
1 polymer ?
#
loop_
_entity_poly.entity_id
_entity_poly.type
_entity_poly.pdbx_seq_one_letter_code
_entity_poly.pdbx_strand_id
1 'polypeptide(L)'
;MTTSTTASDWTPPGRNCGACGSRTCADFEALLRSGSASPEKCPFYNVNTLPVRGYTERRYSGKDILGQEYDFVITAMPGECSARKIVLPFRPDITERMGIVPGDIVTGRPAGAGCPVQHVIMVTEADYDTGVITGHVVGPAYSRDREVKDVKAYHMLGFEGRALPMKADPCFGKRQYFLPGFCMMDRAHTGLVNMVIDKPWGIHVRVEDVVIL
;
A
#
# COMPACT_ATOMS: atom_id res chain seq x y z
N MET A 1 7.18 -13.36 26.52
CA MET A 1 7.48 -12.16 27.33
C MET A 1 7.45 -10.97 26.39
N THR A 2 6.39 -10.17 26.47
CA THR A 2 6.18 -8.95 25.67
C THR A 2 7.05 -7.84 26.24
N THR A 3 8.10 -7.45 25.52
CA THR A 3 8.90 -6.27 25.85
C THR A 3 8.12 -5.03 25.45
N SER A 4 7.38 -4.46 26.40
CA SER A 4 6.88 -3.09 26.31
C SER A 4 8.11 -2.18 26.23
N THR A 5 8.38 -1.63 25.05
CA THR A 5 9.45 -0.65 24.90
C THR A 5 8.90 0.65 25.46
N THR A 6 9.36 1.05 26.64
CA THR A 6 9.02 2.36 27.20
C THR A 6 9.53 3.45 26.26
N ALA A 7 8.77 4.55 26.14
CA ALA A 7 9.06 5.67 25.25
C ALA A 7 10.49 6.28 25.39
N SER A 8 11.21 5.90 26.44
CA SER A 8 12.56 6.37 26.78
C SER A 8 13.67 5.80 25.89
N ASP A 9 13.46 4.67 25.21
CA ASP A 9 14.56 3.92 24.58
C ASP A 9 14.47 3.88 23.04
N TRP A 10 13.51 4.61 22.46
CA TRP A 10 13.32 4.65 21.01
C TRP A 10 14.28 5.65 20.35
N THR A 11 14.98 5.19 19.31
CA THR A 11 15.87 6.02 18.49
C THR A 11 15.28 6.25 17.10
N PRO A 12 15.41 7.45 16.51
CA PRO A 12 14.94 7.72 15.16
C PRO A 12 15.60 6.79 14.12
N PRO A 13 14.88 6.40 13.04
CA PRO A 13 15.31 5.32 12.13
C PRO A 13 16.47 5.69 11.17
N GLY A 14 17.17 6.82 11.40
CA GLY A 14 18.30 7.26 10.57
C GLY A 14 17.96 7.72 9.14
N ARG A 15 16.67 7.91 8.81
CA ARG A 15 16.20 8.19 7.44
C ARG A 15 16.29 9.65 6.98
N ASN A 16 16.52 10.59 7.89
CA ASN A 16 16.64 12.04 7.62
C ASN A 16 15.52 12.62 6.73
N CYS A 17 14.28 12.13 6.89
CA CYS A 17 13.18 12.42 5.96
C CYS A 17 12.51 13.80 6.12
N GLY A 18 12.80 14.54 7.20
CA GLY A 18 12.20 15.86 7.45
C GLY A 18 10.75 15.85 7.95
N ALA A 19 10.05 14.72 7.95
CA ALA A 19 8.61 14.65 8.25
C ALA A 19 8.23 15.09 9.67
N CYS A 20 9.14 14.97 10.63
CA CYS A 20 8.98 15.45 12.01
C CYS A 20 9.38 16.94 12.19
N GLY A 21 9.76 17.63 11.11
CA GLY A 21 10.21 19.03 11.12
C GLY A 21 11.71 19.24 11.40
N SER A 22 12.48 18.18 11.62
CA SER A 22 13.94 18.24 11.82
C SER A 22 14.70 17.86 10.55
N ARG A 23 15.82 18.55 10.28
CA ARG A 23 16.63 18.33 9.07
C ARG A 23 17.25 16.93 9.01
N THR A 24 17.67 16.37 10.14
CA THR A 24 18.17 15.00 10.24
C THR A 24 17.55 14.25 11.41
N CYS A 25 17.65 12.92 11.39
CA CYS A 25 17.31 12.05 12.52
C CYS A 25 18.19 12.33 13.74
N ALA A 26 19.44 12.75 13.55
CA ALA A 26 20.31 13.18 14.65
C ALA A 26 19.83 14.52 15.26
N ASP A 27 19.40 15.47 14.42
CA ASP A 27 18.81 16.73 14.89
C ASP A 27 17.51 16.45 15.67
N PHE A 28 16.66 15.54 15.16
CA PHE A 28 15.43 15.13 15.85
C PHE A 28 15.74 14.39 17.16
N GLU A 29 16.74 13.52 17.18
CA GLU A 29 17.19 12.83 18.39
C GLU A 29 17.67 13.79 19.47
N ALA A 30 18.40 14.86 19.08
CA ALA A 30 18.76 15.93 20.01
C ALA A 30 17.53 16.62 20.59
N LEU A 31 16.48 16.86 19.79
CA LEU A 31 15.21 17.41 20.27
C LEU A 31 14.47 16.46 21.22
N LEU A 32 14.45 15.16 20.94
CA LEU A 32 13.90 14.13 21.83
C LEU A 32 14.64 14.11 23.17
N ARG A 33 15.97 14.11 23.15
CA ARG A 33 16.82 14.15 24.36
C ARG A 33 16.62 15.42 25.18
N SER A 34 16.34 16.54 24.53
CA SER A 34 16.05 17.82 25.20
C SER A 34 14.61 17.95 25.73
N GLY A 35 13.73 17.00 25.44
CA GLY A 35 12.30 17.07 25.78
C GLY A 35 11.49 18.03 24.91
N SER A 36 12.10 18.64 23.87
CA SER A 36 11.44 19.61 22.98
C SER A 36 10.58 18.94 21.88
N ALA A 37 10.68 17.63 21.73
CA ALA A 37 9.88 16.84 20.82
C ALA A 37 9.48 15.51 21.48
N SER A 38 8.38 14.92 21.00
CA SER A 38 7.95 13.59 21.38
C SER A 38 8.15 12.62 20.22
N PRO A 39 8.41 11.32 20.49
CA PRO A 39 8.67 10.35 19.43
C PRO A 39 7.51 10.19 18.43
N GLU A 40 6.26 10.44 18.85
CA GLU A 40 5.05 10.36 18.01
C GLU A 40 5.08 11.32 16.82
N LYS A 41 5.89 12.38 16.87
CA LYS A 41 6.13 13.27 15.72
C LYS A 41 6.89 12.58 14.59
N CYS A 42 7.55 11.47 14.85
CA CYS A 42 8.14 10.65 13.81
C CYS A 42 7.06 9.71 13.24
N PRO A 43 6.79 9.74 11.92
CA PRO A 43 5.83 8.82 11.30
C PRO A 43 6.27 7.34 11.39
N PHE A 44 7.45 7.07 11.94
CA PHE A 44 8.02 5.75 12.13
C PHE A 44 8.09 5.29 13.61
N TYR A 45 7.55 6.04 14.58
CA TYR A 45 7.66 5.70 16.01
C TYR A 45 6.80 4.50 16.43
N ASN A 46 5.54 4.47 16.01
CA ASN A 46 4.57 3.42 16.37
C ASN A 46 3.96 2.75 15.12
N VAL A 47 4.75 2.57 14.07
CA VAL A 47 4.38 1.58 13.05
C VAL A 47 4.55 0.23 13.73
N ASN A 48 3.46 -0.29 14.26
CA ASN A 48 3.33 -1.64 14.79
C ASN A 48 3.95 -2.60 13.75
N THR A 49 5.20 -2.99 13.96
CA THR A 49 5.84 -4.08 13.22
C THR A 49 5.29 -5.37 13.79
N LEU A 50 4.02 -5.65 13.54
CA LEU A 50 3.66 -7.04 13.31
C LEU A 50 4.52 -7.47 12.13
N PRO A 51 5.32 -8.54 12.24
CA PRO A 51 5.95 -9.12 11.07
C PRO A 51 4.81 -9.74 10.25
N VAL A 52 4.12 -8.91 9.46
CA VAL A 52 3.62 -9.42 8.19
C VAL A 52 4.88 -9.88 7.52
N ARG A 53 5.09 -11.20 7.45
CA ARG A 53 6.22 -11.78 6.72
C ARG A 53 6.20 -11.11 5.35
N GLY A 54 7.09 -10.13 5.17
CA GLY A 54 7.29 -9.47 3.90
C GLY A 54 7.59 -10.60 2.95
N TYR A 55 6.68 -10.84 2.01
CA TYR A 55 6.89 -11.91 1.06
C TYR A 55 8.23 -11.62 0.38
N THR A 56 9.13 -12.59 0.49
CA THR A 56 10.47 -12.58 -0.11
C THR A 56 10.38 -12.05 -1.52
N GLU A 57 11.21 -11.05 -1.84
CA GLU A 57 11.30 -10.35 -3.12
C GLU A 57 10.87 -11.25 -4.29
N ARG A 58 9.64 -11.06 -4.76
CA ARG A 58 9.18 -11.71 -5.99
C ARG A 58 10.13 -11.23 -7.08
N ARG A 59 10.91 -12.14 -7.67
CA ARG A 59 11.73 -11.81 -8.83
C ARG A 59 10.78 -11.58 -10.00
N TYR A 60 10.73 -10.34 -10.47
CA TYR A 60 9.94 -9.95 -11.63
C TYR A 60 10.76 -10.16 -12.88
N SER A 61 10.21 -10.87 -13.86
CA SER A 61 10.87 -11.18 -15.14
C SER A 61 10.83 -10.01 -16.12
N GLY A 62 10.05 -8.95 -15.84
CA GLY A 62 9.71 -7.90 -16.79
C GLY A 62 8.58 -8.29 -17.76
N LYS A 63 8.07 -9.53 -17.67
CA LYS A 63 6.99 -10.08 -18.49
C LYS A 63 5.92 -10.74 -17.62
N ASP A 64 4.68 -10.67 -18.05
CA ASP A 64 3.55 -11.30 -17.37
C ASP A 64 3.39 -12.78 -17.79
N ILE A 65 2.36 -13.46 -17.30
CA ILE A 65 2.14 -14.90 -17.58
C ILE A 65 1.85 -15.22 -19.05
N LEU A 66 1.52 -14.23 -19.90
CA LEU A 66 1.45 -14.41 -21.36
C LEU A 66 2.71 -13.97 -22.09
N GLY A 67 3.73 -13.53 -21.38
CA GLY A 67 4.95 -13.00 -21.97
C GLY A 67 4.84 -11.53 -22.38
N GLN A 68 3.76 -10.83 -22.01
CA GLN A 68 3.62 -9.41 -22.29
C GLN A 68 4.51 -8.58 -21.35
N GLU A 69 5.29 -7.68 -21.91
CA GLU A 69 6.15 -6.80 -21.13
C GLU A 69 5.34 -5.73 -20.39
N TYR A 70 5.75 -5.41 -19.16
CA TYR A 70 5.24 -4.27 -18.40
C TYR A 70 6.33 -3.24 -18.17
N ASP A 71 5.91 -1.97 -18.08
CA ASP A 71 6.79 -0.83 -17.91
C ASP A 71 7.44 -0.86 -16.53
N PHE A 72 6.63 -1.07 -15.48
CA PHE A 72 7.09 -1.10 -14.10
C PHE A 72 6.22 -1.99 -13.21
N VAL A 73 6.70 -2.25 -11.99
CA VAL A 73 5.95 -2.94 -10.93
C VAL A 73 5.61 -1.95 -9.83
N ILE A 74 4.38 -1.98 -9.30
CA ILE A 74 4.03 -1.21 -8.10
C ILE A 74 4.21 -2.09 -6.87
N THR A 75 5.20 -1.73 -6.05
CA THR A 75 5.58 -2.42 -4.81
C THR A 75 5.20 -1.63 -3.57
N ALA A 76 5.39 -2.22 -2.39
CA ALA A 76 5.13 -1.57 -1.12
C ALA A 76 5.98 -0.30 -0.94
N MET A 77 5.41 0.72 -0.29
CA MET A 77 6.18 1.84 0.24
C MET A 77 6.92 1.42 1.52
N PRO A 78 7.96 2.16 1.92
CA PRO A 78 8.69 1.84 3.14
C PRO A 78 7.80 1.78 4.38
N GLY A 79 7.77 0.63 5.06
CA GLY A 79 6.95 0.41 6.26
C GLY A 79 5.57 -0.20 5.98
N GLU A 80 5.22 -0.42 4.71
CA GLU A 80 3.97 -1.06 4.32
C GLU A 80 4.20 -2.51 3.89
N CYS A 81 3.17 -3.37 4.02
CA CYS A 81 3.30 -4.77 3.64
C CYS A 81 3.08 -5.05 2.15
N SER A 82 2.39 -4.14 1.45
CA SER A 82 2.16 -4.21 0.00
C SER A 82 1.85 -2.82 -0.55
N ALA A 83 1.74 -2.70 -1.88
CA ALA A 83 1.20 -1.49 -2.48
C ALA A 83 -0.24 -1.25 -2.00
N ARG A 84 -0.62 0.01 -1.87
CA ARG A 84 -1.99 0.39 -1.54
C ARG A 84 -2.90 0.11 -2.73
N LYS A 85 -4.09 -0.38 -2.42
CA LYS A 85 -5.17 -0.59 -3.37
C LYS A 85 -6.34 0.29 -2.95
N ILE A 86 -6.87 1.04 -3.89
CA ILE A 86 -7.98 1.97 -3.69
C ILE A 86 -9.19 1.38 -4.42
N VAL A 87 -10.25 1.12 -3.67
CA VAL A 87 -11.44 0.41 -4.17
C VAL A 87 -12.70 1.14 -3.76
N LEU A 88 -13.72 1.05 -4.61
CA LEU A 88 -15.06 1.50 -4.31
C LEU A 88 -15.99 0.29 -4.39
N PRO A 89 -16.62 -0.15 -3.28
CA PRO A 89 -17.67 -1.15 -3.35
C PRO A 89 -18.75 -0.74 -4.35
N PHE A 90 -19.37 -1.71 -5.03
CA PHE A 90 -20.47 -1.42 -5.98
C PHE A 90 -21.63 -0.65 -5.35
N ARG A 91 -21.77 -0.81 -4.04
CA ARG A 91 -22.67 -0.06 -3.18
C ARG A 91 -21.84 0.73 -2.19
N PRO A 92 -21.60 2.04 -2.42
CA PRO A 92 -20.77 2.85 -1.54
C PRO A 92 -21.26 2.85 -0.07
N ASP A 93 -22.58 2.76 0.14
CA ASP A 93 -23.21 2.69 1.47
C ASP A 93 -22.75 1.49 2.31
N ILE A 94 -22.19 0.45 1.69
CA ILE A 94 -21.70 -0.73 2.42
C ILE A 94 -20.52 -0.38 3.34
N THR A 95 -19.69 0.58 2.95
CA THR A 95 -18.53 0.99 3.76
C THR A 95 -18.99 1.49 5.14
N GLU A 96 -19.99 2.36 5.17
CA GLU A 96 -20.62 2.85 6.42
C GLU A 96 -21.45 1.76 7.10
N ARG A 97 -22.34 1.06 6.35
CA ARG A 97 -23.28 0.09 6.93
C ARG A 97 -22.63 -1.12 7.56
N MET A 98 -21.46 -1.52 7.08
CA MET A 98 -20.65 -2.58 7.70
C MET A 98 -19.66 -2.04 8.74
N GLY A 99 -19.66 -0.73 8.99
CA GLY A 99 -18.75 -0.04 9.90
C GLY A 99 -17.29 -0.34 9.59
N ILE A 100 -16.89 -0.25 8.32
CA ILE A 100 -15.54 -0.59 7.86
C ILE A 100 -14.56 0.46 8.38
N VAL A 101 -13.56 0.04 9.16
CA VAL A 101 -12.57 0.93 9.79
C VAL A 101 -11.15 0.45 9.54
N PRO A 102 -10.12 1.30 9.71
CA PRO A 102 -8.72 0.87 9.64
C PRO A 102 -8.44 -0.34 10.55
N GLY A 103 -7.72 -1.33 10.00
CA GLY A 103 -7.42 -2.60 10.66
C GLY A 103 -8.37 -3.74 10.28
N ASP A 104 -9.57 -3.45 9.76
CA ASP A 104 -10.48 -4.46 9.27
C ASP A 104 -9.91 -5.24 8.08
N ILE A 105 -10.39 -6.46 7.89
CA ILE A 105 -10.12 -7.26 6.71
C ILE A 105 -11.36 -7.25 5.82
N VAL A 106 -11.20 -6.69 4.62
CA VAL A 106 -12.22 -6.66 3.59
C VAL A 106 -11.88 -7.66 2.50
N THR A 107 -12.87 -8.42 2.06
CA THR A 107 -12.76 -9.28 0.87
C THR A 107 -13.71 -8.87 -0.22
N GLY A 108 -13.32 -9.10 -1.46
CA GLY A 108 -14.21 -8.93 -2.60
C GLY A 108 -13.51 -9.24 -3.91
N ARG A 109 -14.27 -9.16 -4.99
CA ARG A 109 -13.76 -9.32 -6.35
C ARG A 109 -13.73 -8.00 -7.10
N PRO A 110 -12.67 -7.72 -7.88
CA PRO A 110 -12.62 -6.55 -8.74
C PRO A 110 -13.52 -6.79 -9.96
N ALA A 111 -14.74 -6.28 -9.91
CA ALA A 111 -15.70 -6.50 -10.97
C ALA A 111 -15.31 -5.70 -12.22
N GLY A 112 -15.62 -6.24 -13.40
CA GLY A 112 -15.26 -5.67 -14.70
C GLY A 112 -13.80 -5.89 -15.13
N ALA A 113 -12.89 -6.26 -14.22
CA ALA A 113 -11.49 -6.45 -14.54
C ALA A 113 -11.10 -7.90 -14.87
N GLY A 114 -12.04 -8.84 -14.94
CA GLY A 114 -11.76 -10.23 -15.33
C GLY A 114 -10.94 -11.08 -14.35
N CYS A 115 -10.48 -10.53 -13.22
CA CYS A 115 -9.72 -11.29 -12.23
C CYS A 115 -10.63 -12.31 -11.48
N PRO A 116 -10.33 -13.62 -11.52
CA PRO A 116 -11.12 -14.63 -10.83
C PRO A 116 -10.79 -14.72 -9.33
N VAL A 117 -9.72 -14.07 -8.88
CA VAL A 117 -9.19 -14.22 -7.52
C VAL A 117 -9.91 -13.26 -6.57
N GLN A 118 -10.35 -13.80 -5.42
CA GLN A 118 -10.81 -12.97 -4.31
C GLN A 118 -9.62 -12.21 -3.71
N HIS A 119 -9.75 -10.90 -3.64
CA HIS A 119 -8.76 -10.07 -2.97
C HIS A 119 -9.05 -9.97 -1.49
N VAL A 120 -7.98 -9.97 -0.70
CA VAL A 120 -8.01 -9.75 0.74
C VAL A 120 -7.24 -8.48 1.02
N ILE A 121 -7.94 -7.49 1.55
CA ILE A 121 -7.45 -6.13 1.75
C ILE A 121 -7.53 -5.83 3.25
N MET A 122 -6.39 -5.50 3.86
CA MET A 122 -6.34 -4.92 5.19
C MET A 122 -6.55 -3.41 5.07
N VAL A 123 -7.63 -2.91 5.66
CA VAL A 123 -8.05 -1.51 5.52
C VAL A 123 -7.06 -0.60 6.25
N THR A 124 -6.62 0.46 5.58
CA THR A 124 -5.84 1.55 6.19
C THR A 124 -6.65 2.83 6.32
N GLU A 125 -7.66 3.01 5.46
CA GLU A 125 -8.54 4.16 5.43
C GLU A 125 -9.90 3.75 4.85
N ALA A 126 -10.96 4.30 5.42
CA ALA A 126 -12.32 4.14 4.93
C ALA A 126 -13.01 5.51 4.97
N ASP A 127 -13.51 5.95 3.82
CA ASP A 127 -14.27 7.19 3.66
C ASP A 127 -15.76 6.83 3.57
N TYR A 128 -16.56 7.34 4.51
CA TYR A 128 -17.99 7.08 4.57
C TYR A 128 -18.82 7.97 3.65
N ASP A 129 -18.31 9.14 3.28
CA ASP A 129 -19.00 10.05 2.36
C ASP A 129 -18.93 9.53 0.93
N THR A 130 -17.77 9.00 0.52
CA THR A 130 -17.56 8.46 -0.83
C THR A 130 -17.71 6.94 -0.92
N GLY A 131 -17.63 6.25 0.22
CA GLY A 131 -17.57 4.79 0.30
C GLY A 131 -16.21 4.20 -0.11
N VAL A 132 -15.21 5.02 -0.40
CA VAL A 132 -13.88 4.56 -0.85
C VAL A 132 -13.12 3.89 0.29
N ILE A 133 -12.47 2.78 -0.04
CA ILE A 133 -11.62 2.02 0.88
C ILE A 133 -10.21 2.00 0.30
N THR A 134 -9.24 2.41 1.11
CA THR A 134 -7.81 2.22 0.81
C THR A 134 -7.24 1.19 1.76
N GLY A 135 -6.44 0.27 1.23
CA GLY A 135 -5.77 -0.72 2.06
C GLY A 135 -4.68 -1.51 1.38
N HIS A 136 -4.04 -2.38 2.14
CA HIS A 136 -2.96 -3.24 1.67
C HIS A 136 -3.51 -4.60 1.26
N VAL A 137 -3.07 -5.12 0.11
CA VAL A 137 -3.34 -6.50 -0.27
C VAL A 137 -2.49 -7.43 0.60
N VAL A 138 -3.12 -8.33 1.37
CA VAL A 138 -2.46 -9.20 2.36
C VAL A 138 -2.61 -10.70 2.05
N GLY A 139 -3.44 -11.05 1.08
CA GLY A 139 -3.62 -12.41 0.56
C GLY A 139 -4.51 -13.34 1.42
N PRO A 140 -4.99 -14.47 0.87
CA PRO A 140 -5.98 -15.34 1.54
C PRO A 140 -5.50 -16.02 2.81
N ALA A 141 -4.20 -16.24 2.98
CA ALA A 141 -3.67 -16.83 4.21
C ALA A 141 -3.84 -15.89 5.41
N TYR A 142 -3.79 -14.57 5.19
CA TYR A 142 -3.90 -13.57 6.24
C TYR A 142 -5.32 -13.48 6.83
N SER A 143 -6.35 -13.78 6.04
CA SER A 143 -7.75 -13.72 6.47
C SER A 143 -8.24 -14.98 7.19
N ARG A 144 -7.45 -16.06 7.25
CA ARG A 144 -7.88 -17.30 7.94
C ARG A 144 -8.07 -17.03 9.42
N ASP A 145 -9.16 -17.55 9.98
CA ASP A 145 -9.51 -17.46 11.41
C ASP A 145 -9.66 -16.02 11.93
N ARG A 146 -9.92 -15.07 11.04
CA ARG A 146 -10.19 -13.66 11.37
C ARG A 146 -11.57 -13.26 10.91
N GLU A 147 -12.11 -12.21 11.52
CA GLU A 147 -13.33 -11.58 11.04
C GLU A 147 -13.06 -10.92 9.69
N VAL A 148 -13.97 -11.14 8.74
CA VAL A 148 -13.87 -10.66 7.36
C VAL A 148 -15.18 -10.00 6.95
N LYS A 149 -15.08 -8.79 6.41
CA LYS A 149 -16.20 -8.05 5.82
C LYS A 149 -16.19 -8.25 4.31
N ASP A 150 -17.13 -9.05 3.80
CA ASP A 150 -17.21 -9.37 2.37
C ASP A 150 -18.06 -8.33 1.63
N VAL A 151 -17.39 -7.42 0.92
CA VAL A 151 -18.02 -6.38 0.10
C VAL A 151 -18.50 -6.91 -1.26
N LYS A 152 -18.36 -8.23 -1.51
CA LYS A 152 -18.75 -8.95 -2.73
C LYS A 152 -17.98 -8.52 -3.97
N ALA A 153 -18.30 -7.35 -4.50
CA ALA A 153 -17.77 -6.80 -5.74
C ALA A 153 -17.46 -5.31 -5.57
N TYR A 154 -16.36 -4.88 -6.18
CA TYR A 154 -15.91 -3.50 -6.11
C TYR A 154 -15.29 -3.05 -7.44
N HIS A 155 -15.27 -1.74 -7.66
CA HIS A 155 -14.51 -1.07 -8.70
C HIS A 155 -13.07 -0.83 -8.20
N MET A 156 -12.08 -1.18 -9.02
CA MET A 156 -10.70 -0.78 -8.77
C MET A 156 -10.51 0.65 -9.22
N LEU A 157 -10.31 1.57 -8.28
CA LEU A 157 -10.07 2.98 -8.60
C LEU A 157 -8.59 3.21 -8.91
N GLY A 158 -7.69 2.58 -8.15
CA GLY A 158 -6.27 2.76 -8.37
C GLY A 158 -5.36 1.92 -7.49
N PHE A 159 -4.07 2.10 -7.77
CA PHE A 159 -2.96 1.58 -6.98
C PHE A 159 -2.00 2.71 -6.65
N GLU A 160 -1.39 2.63 -5.49
CA GLU A 160 -0.39 3.59 -5.05
C GLU A 160 0.75 2.85 -4.35
N GLY A 161 1.98 3.21 -4.68
CA GLY A 161 3.13 2.55 -4.09
C GLY A 161 4.46 3.03 -4.64
N ARG A 162 5.49 2.22 -4.42
CA ARG A 162 6.82 2.45 -5.00
C ARG A 162 6.93 1.76 -6.35
N ALA A 163 7.23 2.51 -7.40
CA ALA A 163 7.52 1.95 -8.70
C ALA A 163 8.91 1.31 -8.70
N LEU A 164 8.98 0.08 -9.23
CA LEU A 164 10.21 -0.57 -9.64
C LEU A 164 10.21 -0.62 -11.17
N PRO A 165 10.98 0.25 -11.85
CA PRO A 165 11.07 0.26 -13.30
C PRO A 165 11.56 -1.07 -13.87
N MET A 166 11.02 -1.44 -15.03
CA MET A 166 11.37 -2.65 -15.77
C MET A 166 11.72 -2.26 -17.20
N LYS A 167 10.72 -2.15 -18.08
CA LYS A 167 10.89 -1.68 -19.45
C LYS A 167 10.96 -0.15 -19.54
N ALA A 168 10.25 0.56 -18.67
CA ALA A 168 10.21 2.01 -18.67
C ALA A 168 9.84 2.59 -17.29
N ASP A 169 10.30 3.81 -17.01
CA ASP A 169 9.89 4.54 -15.82
C ASP A 169 8.40 4.96 -15.89
N PRO A 170 7.71 5.11 -14.75
CA PRO A 170 6.39 5.72 -14.72
C PRO A 170 6.45 7.18 -15.18
N CYS A 171 5.53 7.57 -16.04
CA CYS A 171 5.47 8.89 -16.67
C CYS A 171 4.07 9.49 -16.47
N PHE A 172 4.01 10.60 -15.75
CA PHE A 172 2.76 11.32 -15.50
C PHE A 172 1.95 11.57 -16.78
N GLY A 173 0.64 11.35 -16.72
CA GLY A 173 -0.31 11.55 -17.81
C GLY A 173 -0.29 10.45 -18.89
N LYS A 174 0.57 9.43 -18.79
CA LYS A 174 0.58 8.31 -19.73
C LYS A 174 -0.21 7.12 -19.18
N ARG A 175 -0.93 6.44 -20.08
CA ARG A 175 -1.41 5.08 -19.82
C ARG A 175 -0.25 4.11 -20.03
N GLN A 176 0.12 3.39 -18.98
CA GLN A 176 1.26 2.47 -18.99
C GLN A 176 0.88 1.09 -18.49
N TYR A 177 1.66 0.09 -18.90
CA TYR A 177 1.54 -1.28 -18.44
C TYR A 177 2.27 -1.43 -17.11
N PHE A 178 1.59 -1.94 -16.09
CA PHE A 178 2.22 -2.19 -14.80
C PHE A 178 1.77 -3.50 -14.21
N LEU A 179 2.62 -4.08 -13.38
CA LEU A 179 2.27 -5.25 -12.59
C LEU A 179 2.05 -4.84 -11.13
N PRO A 180 0.89 -5.10 -10.51
CA PRO A 180 0.75 -4.98 -9.07
C PRO A 180 1.62 -6.02 -8.38
N GLY A 181 2.49 -5.62 -7.45
CA GLY A 181 3.49 -6.49 -6.85
C GLY A 181 2.93 -7.73 -6.14
N PHE A 182 1.65 -7.67 -5.71
CA PHE A 182 0.89 -8.74 -5.05
C PHE A 182 -0.17 -9.40 -5.96
N CYS A 183 -0.06 -9.23 -7.28
CA CYS A 183 -0.98 -9.88 -8.22
C CYS A 183 -0.71 -11.39 -8.31
N MET A 184 -1.66 -12.20 -7.84
CA MET A 184 -1.60 -13.68 -7.91
C MET A 184 -1.78 -14.23 -9.33
N MET A 185 -2.44 -13.49 -10.22
CA MET A 185 -2.64 -13.90 -11.61
C MET A 185 -1.40 -13.70 -12.48
N ASP A 186 -0.47 -12.85 -12.02
CA ASP A 186 0.67 -12.40 -12.81
C ASP A 186 0.29 -11.85 -14.19
N ARG A 187 -0.75 -11.01 -14.24
CA ARG A 187 -1.21 -10.32 -15.44
C ARG A 187 -0.93 -8.83 -15.34
N ALA A 188 -0.34 -8.27 -16.39
CA ALA A 188 -0.12 -6.85 -16.47
C ALA A 188 -1.48 -6.12 -16.51
N HIS A 189 -1.56 -5.04 -15.75
CA HIS A 189 -2.65 -4.08 -15.79
C HIS A 189 -2.22 -2.90 -16.66
N THR A 190 -3.17 -2.13 -17.16
CA THR A 190 -2.92 -0.78 -17.68
C THR A 190 -3.61 0.24 -16.80
N GLY A 191 -3.03 1.42 -16.67
CA GLY A 191 -3.65 2.52 -15.96
C GLY A 191 -3.02 3.85 -16.32
N LEU A 192 -3.74 4.93 -16.07
CA LEU A 192 -3.23 6.30 -16.21
C LEU A 192 -2.36 6.64 -15.01
N VAL A 193 -1.11 7.02 -15.26
CA VAL A 193 -0.19 7.47 -14.20
C VAL A 193 -0.56 8.89 -13.79
N ASN A 194 -1.18 9.03 -12.62
CA ASN A 194 -1.71 10.31 -12.12
C ASN A 194 -0.74 11.02 -11.17
N MET A 195 0.30 10.35 -10.71
CA MET A 195 1.30 10.94 -9.83
C MET A 195 2.63 10.23 -10.00
N VAL A 196 3.72 11.01 -10.11
CA VAL A 196 5.10 10.53 -10.06
C VAL A 196 5.87 11.51 -9.18
N ILE A 197 6.45 11.02 -8.08
CA ILE A 197 7.23 11.83 -7.15
C ILE A 197 8.51 11.09 -6.81
N ASP A 198 9.66 11.72 -7.02
CA ASP A 198 10.94 11.19 -6.57
C ASP A 198 11.08 11.33 -5.05
N LYS A 199 11.36 10.22 -4.38
CA LYS A 199 11.64 10.15 -2.95
C LYS A 199 13.01 9.53 -2.72
N PRO A 200 13.64 9.74 -1.54
CA PRO A 200 14.92 9.10 -1.22
C PRO A 200 14.88 7.56 -1.29
N TRP A 201 13.70 6.94 -1.19
CA TRP A 201 13.48 5.50 -1.27
C TRP A 201 13.08 4.99 -2.66
N GLY A 202 13.02 5.86 -3.66
CA GLY A 202 12.63 5.54 -5.04
C GLY A 202 11.43 6.34 -5.53
N ILE A 203 10.83 5.90 -6.63
CA ILE A 203 9.75 6.61 -7.31
C ILE A 203 8.42 6.27 -6.65
N HIS A 204 7.74 7.25 -6.07
CA HIS A 204 6.36 7.14 -5.58
C HIS A 204 5.41 7.36 -6.75
N VAL A 205 4.57 6.37 -7.04
CA VAL A 205 3.63 6.41 -8.15
C VAL A 205 2.20 6.20 -7.67
N ARG A 206 1.26 6.88 -8.31
CA ARG A 206 -0.18 6.56 -8.26
C ARG A 206 -0.70 6.32 -9.66
N VAL A 207 -1.44 5.23 -9.82
CA VAL A 207 -2.03 4.82 -11.10
C VAL A 207 -3.53 4.60 -10.90
N GLU A 208 -4.34 5.20 -11.74
CA GLU A 208 -5.80 5.12 -11.71
C GLU A 208 -6.35 4.68 -13.08
N ASP A 209 -7.68 4.59 -13.21
CA ASP A 209 -8.35 4.13 -14.44
C ASP A 209 -7.81 2.75 -14.90
N VAL A 210 -7.83 1.80 -13.97
CA VAL A 210 -7.09 0.53 -14.09
C VAL A 210 -7.89 -0.53 -14.85
N VAL A 211 -7.28 -1.15 -15.85
CA VAL A 211 -7.86 -2.22 -16.67
C VAL A 211 -6.89 -3.40 -16.76
N ILE A 212 -7.39 -4.64 -16.71
CA ILE A 212 -6.60 -5.87 -16.97
C ILE A 212 -6.84 -6.30 -18.41
N LEU A 213 -5.77 -6.64 -19.14
CA LEU A 213 -5.84 -7.17 -20.52
C LEU A 213 -5.63 -8.69 -20.58
#